data_AF-T1CD46-F1
#
_entry.id   AF-T1CD46-F1
#
_cell.length_a   1.000
_cell.length_b   1.000
_cell.length_c   1.000
_cell.angle_alpha   90.00
_cell.angle_beta   90.00
_cell.angle_gamma   90.00
#
_symmetry.space_group_name_H-M   'P 1'
#
loop_
_entity.id
_entity.type
_entity.pdbx_description
1 polymer ?
#
loop_
_entity_poly.entity_id
_entity_poly.type
_entity_poly.pdbx_seq_one_letter_code
_entity_poly.pdbx_strand_id
1 'polypeptide(L)'
;MQEGQKAVMSFGPAYAPLEQRQVELAIEEAQKLVPRPKMVIFASFQFDPEAAKNIDETKWPGVTLLKCQMNTDLLTEDLKKKKANEESSFWLIGQPDIDIKKQGDKYVVTVNGFDYYDTRTREIKSGDSSNIAVWELDTDYNGRSLYPRQVFFPLDGENGGWSKLAKALRAYINEDLISGYAGNKSIPFKIGKNRQIAVKIIDDRGIESLRVLKVD
;
A
#
# COMPACT_ATOMS: atom_id res chain seq x y z
N MET A 1 19.20 -4.64 28.58
CA MET A 1 18.51 -5.44 27.54
C MET A 1 17.19 -4.72 27.27
N GLN A 2 16.94 -4.23 26.05
CA GLN A 2 15.62 -3.69 25.72
C GLN A 2 14.62 -4.84 25.83
N GLU A 3 13.64 -4.71 26.72
CA GLU A 3 12.55 -5.67 26.87
C GLU A 3 11.85 -5.81 25.52
N GLY A 4 11.88 -7.00 24.93
CA GLY A 4 11.28 -7.26 23.62
C GLY A 4 9.80 -6.88 23.63
N GLN A 5 9.36 -6.10 22.65
CA GLN A 5 7.97 -5.72 22.52
C GLN A 5 7.12 -6.97 22.24
N LYS A 6 6.14 -7.26 23.10
CA LYS A 6 5.25 -8.41 22.93
C LYS A 6 4.09 -8.05 21.99
N ALA A 7 3.89 -8.87 20.97
CA ALA A 7 2.70 -8.87 20.13
C ALA A 7 1.95 -10.19 20.33
N VAL A 8 0.63 -10.13 20.24
CA VAL A 8 -0.25 -11.31 20.27
C VAL A 8 -1.11 -11.35 19.03
N MET A 9 -1.51 -12.55 18.61
CA MET A 9 -2.24 -12.74 17.36
C MET A 9 -3.45 -13.66 17.58
N SER A 10 -4.60 -13.25 17.07
CA SER A 10 -5.84 -14.02 17.03
C SER A 10 -6.15 -14.41 15.59
N PHE A 11 -6.23 -15.71 15.33
CA PHE A 11 -6.52 -16.25 14.00
C PHE A 11 -8.01 -16.50 13.83
N GLY A 12 -8.60 -15.91 12.80
CA GLY A 12 -9.97 -16.15 12.39
C GLY A 12 -10.19 -17.57 11.86
N PRO A 13 -11.45 -17.99 11.74
CA PRO A 13 -11.79 -19.31 11.21
C PRO A 13 -11.36 -19.45 9.74
N ALA A 14 -11.02 -20.67 9.32
CA ALA A 14 -10.54 -20.94 7.96
C ALA A 14 -11.61 -20.69 6.88
N TYR A 15 -12.88 -20.97 7.20
CA TYR A 15 -13.99 -20.97 6.23
C TYR A 15 -15.14 -20.03 6.63
N ALA A 16 -14.90 -19.12 7.58
CA ALA A 16 -15.88 -18.17 8.06
C ALA A 16 -15.21 -16.82 8.38
N PRO A 17 -15.97 -15.71 8.38
CA PRO A 17 -15.43 -14.43 8.80
C PRO A 17 -15.07 -14.43 10.29
N LEU A 18 -14.10 -13.60 10.66
CA LEU A 18 -13.82 -13.29 12.06
C LEU A 18 -14.93 -12.39 12.59
N GLU A 19 -15.64 -12.87 13.60
CA GLU A 19 -16.81 -12.23 14.20
C GLU A 19 -16.46 -11.31 15.38
N GLN A 20 -17.36 -10.39 15.72
CA GLN A 20 -17.17 -9.44 16.82
C GLN A 20 -16.83 -10.14 18.15
N ARG A 21 -17.51 -11.26 18.44
CA ARG A 21 -17.28 -12.05 19.65
C ARG A 21 -15.83 -12.51 19.79
N GLN A 22 -15.17 -12.87 18.69
CA GLN A 22 -13.77 -13.28 18.71
C GLN A 22 -12.84 -12.09 19.00
N VAL A 23 -13.19 -10.89 18.54
CA VAL A 23 -12.45 -9.66 18.84
C VAL A 23 -12.50 -9.37 20.34
N GLU A 24 -13.69 -9.41 20.93
CA GLU A 24 -13.92 -9.16 22.35
C GLU A 24 -13.14 -10.14 23.24
N LEU A 25 -13.26 -11.45 22.96
CA LEU A 25 -12.54 -12.49 23.69
C LEU A 25 -11.02 -12.33 23.60
N ALA A 26 -10.50 -12.05 22.41
CA ALA A 26 -9.06 -11.86 22.22
C ALA A 26 -8.54 -10.62 22.97
N ILE A 27 -9.32 -9.54 23.02
CA ILE A 27 -8.98 -8.35 23.80
C ILE A 27 -8.99 -8.67 25.30
N GLU A 28 -10.03 -9.36 25.80
CA GLU A 28 -10.12 -9.77 27.21
C GLU A 28 -8.94 -10.67 27.63
N GLU A 29 -8.53 -11.61 26.78
CA GLU A 29 -7.36 -12.45 27.03
C GLU A 29 -6.07 -11.64 26.98
N ALA A 30 -5.91 -10.79 25.98
CA ALA A 30 -4.72 -9.95 25.83
C ALA A 30 -4.55 -8.97 27.01
N GLN A 31 -5.64 -8.53 27.63
CA GLN A 31 -5.60 -7.68 28.83
C GLN A 31 -5.07 -8.40 30.07
N LYS A 32 -5.19 -9.73 30.15
CA LYS A 32 -4.70 -10.54 31.28
C LYS A 32 -3.19 -10.80 31.22
N LEU A 33 -2.53 -10.47 30.12
CA LEU A 33 -1.11 -10.73 29.92
C LEU A 33 -0.22 -9.70 30.63
N VAL A 34 0.81 -10.19 31.30
CA VAL A 34 1.87 -9.38 31.94
C VAL A 34 3.24 -9.82 31.41
N PRO A 35 4.07 -8.91 30.87
CA PRO A 35 3.75 -7.53 30.51
C PRO A 35 2.67 -7.43 29.43
N ARG A 36 1.95 -6.31 29.45
CA ARG A 36 0.88 -5.99 28.49
C ARG A 36 1.45 -5.98 27.06
N PRO A 37 0.80 -6.63 26.09
CA PRO A 37 1.26 -6.59 24.71
C PRO A 37 1.20 -5.16 24.18
N LYS A 38 2.12 -4.78 23.28
CA LYS A 38 2.09 -3.51 22.56
C LYS A 38 1.22 -3.58 21.31
N MET A 39 0.88 -4.79 20.87
CA MET A 39 0.12 -5.02 19.64
C MET A 39 -0.75 -6.27 19.75
N VAL A 40 -1.96 -6.19 19.20
CA VAL A 40 -2.86 -7.32 18.99
C VAL A 40 -3.18 -7.37 17.49
N ILE A 41 -2.87 -8.48 16.85
CA ILE A 41 -3.09 -8.68 15.42
C ILE A 41 -4.26 -9.65 15.24
N PHE A 42 -5.27 -9.25 14.51
CA PHE A 42 -6.35 -10.12 14.07
C PHE A 42 -6.07 -10.56 12.64
N ALA A 43 -5.77 -11.85 12.45
CA ALA A 43 -5.45 -12.41 11.14
C ALA A 43 -6.60 -13.28 10.66
N SER A 44 -7.27 -12.91 9.57
CA SER A 44 -8.39 -13.67 9.03
C SER A 44 -8.50 -13.52 7.51
N PHE A 45 -9.06 -14.51 6.82
CA PHE A 45 -9.38 -14.42 5.40
C PHE A 45 -10.47 -13.37 5.13
N GLN A 46 -11.46 -13.31 6.03
CA GLN A 46 -12.56 -12.37 5.97
C GLN A 46 -12.89 -11.85 7.37
N PHE A 47 -13.43 -10.64 7.44
CA PHE A 47 -13.90 -10.02 8.67
C PHE A 47 -15.37 -9.72 8.54
N ASP A 48 -16.13 -9.98 9.59
CA ASP A 48 -17.46 -9.44 9.72
C ASP A 48 -17.38 -7.89 9.83
N PRO A 49 -18.29 -7.12 9.22
CA PRO A 49 -18.24 -5.65 9.27
C PRO A 49 -18.25 -5.08 10.69
N GLU A 50 -18.98 -5.70 11.62
CA GLU A 50 -19.02 -5.25 13.02
C GLU A 50 -17.69 -5.56 13.73
N ALA A 51 -17.09 -6.72 13.45
CA ALA A 51 -15.76 -7.07 13.94
C ALA A 51 -14.68 -6.10 13.41
N ALA A 52 -14.72 -5.81 12.11
CA ALA A 52 -13.77 -4.93 11.47
C ALA A 52 -13.83 -3.50 12.03
N LYS A 53 -15.05 -3.01 12.29
CA LYS A 53 -15.31 -1.72 12.94
C LYS A 53 -14.82 -1.72 14.38
N ASN A 54 -15.09 -2.79 15.13
CA ASN A 54 -14.67 -2.92 16.52
C ASN A 54 -13.15 -2.83 16.66
N ILE A 55 -12.39 -3.46 15.76
CA ILE A 55 -10.92 -3.40 15.77
C ILE A 55 -10.41 -1.97 15.47
N ASP A 56 -11.02 -1.27 14.51
CA ASP A 56 -10.58 0.08 14.10
C ASP A 56 -10.93 1.17 15.13
N GLU A 57 -12.10 1.06 15.76
CA GLU A 57 -12.63 2.09 16.66
C GLU A 57 -12.22 1.88 18.12
N THR A 58 -11.82 0.66 18.50
CA THR A 58 -11.44 0.37 19.88
C THR A 58 -10.14 1.08 20.26
N LYS A 59 -10.26 2.06 21.16
CA LYS A 59 -9.12 2.76 21.74
C LYS A 59 -8.61 2.02 22.95
N TRP A 60 -7.52 1.30 22.76
CA TRP A 60 -6.77 0.69 23.85
C TRP A 60 -5.45 1.47 24.07
N PRO A 61 -5.35 2.32 25.11
CA PRO A 61 -4.14 3.10 25.37
C PRO A 61 -2.88 2.23 25.51
N GLY A 62 -1.87 2.55 24.70
CA GLY A 62 -0.56 1.88 24.72
C GLY A 62 -0.50 0.55 23.97
N VAL A 63 -1.57 0.15 23.25
CA VAL A 63 -1.66 -1.09 22.48
C VAL A 63 -2.28 -0.81 21.11
N THR A 64 -1.62 -1.27 20.04
CA THR A 64 -2.12 -1.14 18.67
C THR A 64 -2.93 -2.36 18.29
N LEU A 65 -4.16 -2.17 17.83
CA LEU A 65 -4.96 -3.24 17.23
C LEU A 65 -4.77 -3.20 15.71
N LEU A 66 -4.48 -4.34 15.08
CA LEU A 66 -4.28 -4.45 13.64
C LEU A 66 -5.18 -5.51 13.03
N LYS A 67 -5.76 -5.20 11.86
CA LYS A 67 -6.38 -6.19 10.98
C LYS A 67 -5.36 -6.64 9.94
N CYS A 68 -5.21 -7.95 9.81
CA CYS A 68 -4.41 -8.60 8.79
C CYS A 68 -5.34 -9.48 7.96
N GLN A 69 -5.66 -9.03 6.74
CA GLN A 69 -6.44 -9.84 5.83
C GLN A 69 -5.54 -10.83 5.10
N MET A 70 -5.78 -12.12 5.33
CA MET A 70 -5.00 -13.21 4.74
C MET A 70 -5.48 -13.48 3.31
N ASN A 71 -4.55 -13.78 2.40
CA ASN A 71 -4.91 -14.14 1.02
C ASN A 71 -5.59 -15.52 0.98
N THR A 72 -6.78 -15.60 0.37
CA THR A 72 -7.58 -16.82 0.19
C THR A 72 -6.88 -17.94 -0.57
N ASP A 73 -5.83 -17.65 -1.36
CA ASP A 73 -5.04 -18.67 -2.06
C ASP A 73 -4.38 -19.66 -1.09
N LEU A 74 -4.20 -19.28 0.18
CA LEU A 74 -3.72 -20.17 1.24
C LEU A 74 -4.72 -21.31 1.56
N LEU A 75 -6.01 -21.18 1.19
CA LEU A 75 -7.04 -22.20 1.42
C LEU A 75 -7.05 -23.31 0.35
N THR A 76 -6.41 -23.08 -0.79
CA THR A 76 -6.37 -24.02 -1.91
C THR A 76 -5.07 -24.81 -1.94
N GLU A 77 -5.12 -26.07 -1.53
CA GLU A 77 -3.95 -26.98 -1.50
C GLU A 77 -3.32 -27.20 -2.90
N ASP A 78 -4.11 -27.08 -3.97
CA ASP A 78 -3.67 -27.44 -5.33
C ASP A 78 -3.06 -26.28 -6.14
N LEU A 79 -3.08 -25.05 -5.61
CA LEU A 79 -2.40 -23.89 -6.21
C LEU A 79 -0.87 -23.92 -6.00
N LYS A 80 -0.31 -24.99 -5.39
CA LYS A 80 1.12 -25.11 -5.04
C LYS A 80 1.87 -26.27 -5.71
N LYS A 81 1.52 -26.67 -6.94
CA LYS A 81 2.37 -27.57 -7.75
C LYS A 81 3.37 -26.86 -8.66
N LYS A 82 3.36 -25.53 -8.74
CA LYS A 82 4.44 -24.75 -9.36
C LYS A 82 5.13 -23.87 -8.32
N LYS A 83 6.25 -24.40 -7.81
CA LYS A 83 7.35 -23.71 -7.11
C LYS A 83 6.98 -22.83 -5.91
N ALA A 84 6.83 -23.47 -4.75
CA ALA A 84 6.86 -22.85 -3.42
C ALA A 84 8.22 -22.17 -3.05
N ASN A 85 9.18 -22.04 -3.98
CA ASN A 85 10.53 -21.54 -3.71
C ASN A 85 10.97 -20.31 -4.52
N GLU A 86 10.11 -19.74 -5.38
CA GLU A 86 10.46 -18.51 -6.15
C GLU A 86 9.45 -17.37 -5.99
N GLU A 87 8.22 -17.64 -5.55
CA GLU A 87 7.24 -16.60 -5.22
C GLU A 87 6.94 -16.64 -3.72
N SER A 88 7.74 -15.91 -2.98
CA SER A 88 7.43 -15.59 -1.58
C SER A 88 6.09 -14.86 -1.59
N SER A 89 5.01 -15.52 -1.17
CA SER A 89 3.62 -15.07 -1.29
C SER A 89 3.28 -13.78 -0.51
N PHE A 90 4.29 -13.06 0.00
CA PHE A 90 4.12 -11.82 0.75
C PHE A 90 5.34 -10.91 0.52
N TRP A 91 5.13 -9.83 -0.23
CA TRP A 91 5.98 -8.66 -0.20
C TRP A 91 5.28 -7.59 0.61
N LEU A 92 5.91 -7.18 1.71
CA LEU A 92 5.40 -6.08 2.53
C LEU A 92 6.02 -4.80 1.99
N ILE A 93 5.29 -4.12 1.10
CA ILE A 93 5.64 -2.81 0.60
C ILE A 93 5.12 -1.73 1.56
N GLY A 94 5.99 -0.78 1.88
CA GLY A 94 5.63 0.44 2.59
C GLY A 94 4.82 1.38 1.71
N GLN A 95 4.26 2.41 2.32
CA GLN A 95 3.67 3.51 1.55
C GLN A 95 4.77 4.23 0.78
N PRO A 96 4.50 4.71 -0.45
CA PRO A 96 5.47 5.53 -1.18
C PRO A 96 5.88 6.75 -0.38
N ASP A 97 7.16 7.11 -0.44
CA ASP A 97 7.65 8.36 0.09
C ASP A 97 7.36 9.50 -0.89
N ILE A 98 6.68 10.54 -0.41
CA ILE A 98 6.07 11.58 -1.23
C ILE A 98 6.34 12.94 -0.61
N ASP A 99 6.86 13.84 -1.43
CA ASP A 99 7.03 15.26 -1.13
C ASP A 99 6.06 16.10 -1.96
N ILE A 100 5.38 17.07 -1.33
CA ILE A 100 4.47 18.00 -1.99
C ILE A 100 5.00 19.41 -1.83
N LYS A 101 5.24 20.10 -2.95
CA LYS A 101 5.65 21.51 -2.96
C LYS A 101 4.63 22.37 -3.68
N LYS A 102 4.28 23.48 -3.04
CA LYS A 102 3.48 24.55 -3.66
C LYS A 102 4.37 25.44 -4.52
N GLN A 103 3.97 25.69 -5.75
CA GLN A 103 4.62 26.59 -6.71
C GLN A 103 3.58 27.60 -7.20
N GLY A 104 3.51 28.77 -6.55
CA GLY A 104 2.47 29.76 -6.83
C GLY A 104 1.08 29.24 -6.50
N ASP A 105 0.20 29.18 -7.50
CA ASP A 105 -1.18 28.66 -7.40
C ASP A 105 -1.31 27.15 -7.70
N LYS A 106 -0.18 26.47 -7.96
CA LYS A 106 -0.12 25.05 -8.31
C LYS A 106 0.69 24.24 -7.30
N TYR A 107 0.56 22.92 -7.38
CA TYR A 107 1.30 21.95 -6.59
C TYR A 107 2.09 21.03 -7.50
N VAL A 108 3.20 20.54 -6.97
CA VAL A 108 4.05 19.53 -7.59
C VAL A 108 4.32 18.43 -6.56
N VAL A 109 4.14 17.19 -7.00
CA VAL A 109 4.39 15.98 -6.21
C VAL A 109 5.69 15.35 -6.70
N THR A 110 6.54 14.94 -5.78
CA THR A 110 7.73 14.12 -6.05
C THR A 110 7.60 12.80 -5.33
N VAL A 111 7.79 11.69 -6.03
CA VAL A 111 7.85 10.33 -5.45
C VAL A 111 9.32 9.96 -5.28
N ASN A 112 9.77 9.82 -4.04
CA ASN A 112 11.18 9.57 -3.75
C ASN A 112 11.53 8.07 -3.83
N GLY A 113 10.54 7.20 -3.59
CA GLY A 113 10.73 5.76 -3.53
C GLY A 113 9.73 5.10 -2.61
N PHE A 114 10.07 3.92 -2.10
CA PHE A 114 9.27 3.13 -1.18
C PHE A 114 10.16 2.12 -0.46
N ASP A 115 9.77 1.70 0.74
CA ASP A 115 10.46 0.62 1.43
C ASP A 115 9.78 -0.72 1.16
N TYR A 116 10.53 -1.81 1.10
CA TYR A 116 9.97 -3.16 1.15
C TYR A 116 10.72 -4.02 2.16
N TYR A 117 9.97 -4.85 2.88
CA TYR A 117 10.55 -5.78 3.84
C TYR A 117 10.81 -7.14 3.16
N ASP A 118 12.09 -7.51 3.08
CA ASP A 118 12.54 -8.79 2.57
C ASP A 118 12.35 -9.86 3.66
N THR A 119 11.35 -10.73 3.48
CA THR A 119 11.00 -11.75 4.48
C THR A 119 12.07 -12.83 4.62
N ARG A 120 12.95 -13.00 3.62
CA ARG A 120 14.04 -13.98 3.63
C ARG A 120 15.23 -13.45 4.42
N THR A 121 15.61 -12.20 4.22
CA THR A 121 16.75 -11.59 4.95
C THR A 121 16.32 -10.92 6.26
N ARG A 122 15.02 -10.66 6.44
CA ARG A 122 14.43 -9.91 7.56
C ARG A 122 14.90 -8.46 7.64
N GLU A 123 15.19 -7.86 6.49
CA GLU A 123 15.69 -6.49 6.38
C GLU A 123 14.71 -5.61 5.62
N ILE A 124 14.68 -4.33 5.99
CA ILE A 124 14.00 -3.30 5.19
C ILE A 124 14.97 -2.87 4.10
N LYS A 125 14.52 -2.95 2.86
CA LYS A 125 15.23 -2.43 1.70
C LYS A 125 14.48 -1.22 1.16
N SER A 126 15.17 -0.10 1.06
CA SER A 126 14.62 1.09 0.43
C SER A 126 14.80 0.98 -1.08
N GLY A 127 13.68 0.97 -1.80
CA GLY A 127 13.62 1.22 -3.23
C GLY A 127 13.59 2.73 -3.48
N ASP A 128 14.23 3.14 -4.56
CA ASP A 128 14.15 4.52 -5.05
C ASP A 128 13.19 4.61 -6.23
N SER A 129 13.09 5.77 -6.86
CA SER A 129 12.22 5.98 -8.01
C SER A 129 12.54 5.10 -9.23
N SER A 130 13.75 4.54 -9.34
CA SER A 130 14.13 3.63 -10.44
C SER A 130 13.50 2.24 -10.30
N ASN A 131 13.04 1.88 -9.10
CA ASN A 131 12.30 0.63 -8.85
C ASN A 131 10.80 0.75 -9.12
N ILE A 132 10.32 1.91 -9.56
CA ILE A 132 8.90 2.16 -9.84
C ILE A 132 8.66 1.95 -11.34
N ALA A 133 7.86 0.94 -11.69
CA ALA A 133 7.45 0.72 -13.08
C ALA A 133 6.44 1.78 -13.53
N VAL A 134 5.44 2.06 -12.70
CA VAL A 134 4.39 3.04 -12.96
C VAL A 134 4.05 3.79 -11.69
N TRP A 135 3.75 5.09 -11.79
CA TRP A 135 3.03 5.77 -10.72
C TRP A 135 1.93 6.69 -11.26
N GLU A 136 0.88 6.80 -10.48
CA GLU A 136 -0.37 7.45 -10.81
C GLU A 136 -0.68 8.52 -9.77
N LEU A 137 -1.15 9.67 -10.24
CA LEU A 137 -1.54 10.80 -9.40
C LEU A 137 -3.00 11.19 -9.66
N ASP A 138 -3.83 11.04 -8.64
CA ASP A 138 -5.16 11.64 -8.56
C ASP A 138 -5.05 12.97 -7.79
N THR A 139 -5.40 14.07 -8.45
CA THR A 139 -5.29 15.44 -7.91
C THR A 139 -6.54 15.90 -7.15
N ASP A 140 -7.59 15.09 -7.10
CA ASP A 140 -8.88 15.40 -6.47
C ASP A 140 -9.55 14.16 -5.86
N TYR A 141 -8.77 13.35 -5.13
CA TYR A 141 -9.22 12.06 -4.63
C TYR A 141 -10.44 12.20 -3.73
N ASN A 142 -11.46 11.37 -3.97
CA ASN A 142 -12.76 11.45 -3.30
C ASN A 142 -12.94 10.44 -2.16
N GLY A 143 -11.89 9.69 -1.80
CA GLY A 143 -11.95 8.68 -0.74
C GLY A 143 -12.54 7.32 -1.17
N ARG A 144 -12.92 7.14 -2.43
CA ARG A 144 -13.58 5.90 -2.91
C ARG A 144 -12.83 5.18 -4.02
N SER A 145 -12.48 5.90 -5.07
CA SER A 145 -11.87 5.30 -6.25
C SER A 145 -10.77 6.21 -6.77
N LEU A 146 -9.66 5.60 -7.17
CA LEU A 146 -8.54 6.34 -7.75
C LEU A 146 -8.92 6.74 -9.18
N TYR A 147 -8.84 8.03 -9.48
CA TYR A 147 -9.00 8.56 -10.83
C TYR A 147 -7.73 9.30 -11.25
N PRO A 148 -6.72 8.56 -11.77
CA PRO A 148 -5.45 9.17 -12.16
C PRO A 148 -5.65 10.28 -13.19
N ARG A 149 -5.12 11.46 -12.88
CA ARG A 149 -5.03 12.60 -13.81
C ARG A 149 -3.69 12.65 -14.52
N GLN A 150 -2.65 12.09 -13.90
CA GLN A 150 -1.32 11.96 -14.48
C GLN A 150 -0.79 10.55 -14.19
N VAL A 151 -0.11 9.96 -15.17
CA VAL A 151 0.47 8.59 -15.09
C VAL A 151 1.88 8.65 -15.64
N PHE A 152 2.82 8.01 -14.96
CA PHE A 152 4.25 8.13 -15.22
C PHE A 152 4.91 6.77 -15.31
N PHE A 153 5.95 6.64 -16.14
CA PHE A 153 6.69 5.39 -16.36
C PHE A 153 8.20 5.58 -16.17
N PRO A 154 8.70 5.68 -14.92
CA PRO A 154 10.10 6.05 -14.68
C PRO A 154 11.11 4.95 -15.00
N LEU A 155 10.75 3.68 -14.86
CA LEU A 155 11.66 2.55 -15.11
C LEU A 155 12.14 2.47 -16.57
N ASP A 156 11.26 2.82 -17.50
CA ASP A 156 11.56 2.77 -18.93
C ASP A 156 12.25 4.07 -19.45
N GLY A 157 12.47 5.06 -18.57
CA GLY A 157 13.11 6.35 -18.89
C GLY A 157 12.36 7.17 -19.95
N GLU A 158 13.03 8.21 -20.46
CA GLU A 158 12.47 9.18 -21.41
C GLU A 158 11.93 8.54 -22.70
N ASN A 159 12.44 7.38 -23.10
CA ASN A 159 12.20 6.79 -24.41
C ASN A 159 11.41 5.48 -24.43
N GLY A 160 11.08 4.86 -23.27
CA GLY A 160 10.62 3.46 -23.27
C GLY A 160 9.15 3.21 -22.92
N GLY A 161 8.58 3.88 -21.92
CA GLY A 161 7.31 3.44 -21.33
C GLY A 161 6.12 3.86 -22.18
N TRP A 162 6.09 5.15 -22.48
CA TRP A 162 5.07 5.74 -23.33
C TRP A 162 5.23 5.40 -24.81
N SER A 163 6.45 5.16 -25.30
CA SER A 163 6.67 4.80 -26.72
C SER A 163 6.10 3.41 -27.06
N LYS A 164 6.25 2.43 -26.16
CA LYS A 164 5.60 1.11 -26.27
C LYS A 164 4.08 1.26 -26.25
N LEU A 165 3.54 2.08 -25.34
CA LEU A 165 2.11 2.32 -25.22
C LEU A 165 1.55 3.05 -26.46
N ALA A 166 2.25 4.06 -26.98
CA ALA A 166 1.91 4.78 -28.22
C ALA A 166 1.73 3.82 -29.40
N LYS A 167 2.73 2.94 -29.58
CA LYS A 167 2.76 1.95 -30.65
C LYS A 167 1.61 0.96 -30.53
N ALA A 168 1.30 0.52 -29.30
CA ALA A 168 0.18 -0.38 -29.04
C ALA A 168 -1.18 0.28 -29.30
N LEU A 169 -1.36 1.53 -28.88
CA LEU A 169 -2.62 2.26 -29.01
C LEU A 169 -2.86 2.86 -30.41
N ARG A 170 -1.85 2.80 -31.32
CA ARG A 170 -1.86 3.48 -32.63
C ARG A 170 -2.26 4.96 -32.52
N ALA A 171 -1.93 5.58 -31.38
CA ALA A 171 -2.30 6.94 -31.07
C ALA A 171 -1.22 7.92 -31.52
N TYR A 172 -1.63 9.13 -31.90
CA TYR A 172 -0.69 10.22 -32.13
C TYR A 172 -0.25 10.79 -30.77
N ILE A 173 1.01 10.56 -30.42
CA ILE A 173 1.62 11.07 -29.19
C ILE A 173 2.50 12.27 -29.55
N ASN A 174 2.36 13.36 -28.78
CA ASN A 174 3.32 14.46 -28.84
C ASN A 174 4.55 14.09 -28.01
N GLU A 175 5.67 13.85 -28.69
CA GLU A 175 6.92 13.38 -28.08
C GLU A 175 7.53 14.39 -27.09
N ASP A 176 7.41 15.70 -27.38
CA ASP A 176 7.93 16.74 -26.49
C ASP A 176 7.19 16.77 -25.15
N LEU A 177 5.85 16.61 -25.19
CA LEU A 177 5.02 16.61 -23.99
C LEU A 177 5.15 15.33 -23.18
N ILE A 178 5.45 14.20 -23.84
CA ILE A 178 5.46 12.90 -23.15
C ILE A 178 6.72 12.65 -22.33
N SER A 179 7.82 13.30 -22.69
CA SER A 179 9.06 13.31 -21.90
C SER A 179 8.81 13.74 -20.45
N GLY A 180 7.86 14.66 -20.22
CA GLY A 180 7.45 15.13 -18.90
C GLY A 180 6.79 14.07 -18.01
N TYR A 181 6.42 12.91 -18.56
CA TYR A 181 5.82 11.79 -17.83
C TYR A 181 6.77 10.61 -17.60
N ALA A 182 8.06 10.77 -17.90
CA ALA A 182 9.08 9.75 -17.67
C ALA A 182 9.79 9.87 -16.29
N GLY A 183 9.46 10.90 -15.51
CA GLY A 183 10.14 11.19 -14.24
C GLY A 183 9.39 10.70 -13.00
N ASN A 184 9.99 11.01 -11.84
CA ASN A 184 9.41 10.80 -10.51
C ASN A 184 8.73 12.07 -9.96
N LYS A 185 8.53 13.09 -10.81
CA LYS A 185 7.99 14.39 -10.44
C LYS A 185 6.80 14.72 -11.33
N SER A 186 5.72 15.19 -10.71
CA SER A 186 4.49 15.51 -11.41
C SER A 186 4.62 16.78 -12.26
N ILE A 187 3.76 16.90 -13.27
CA ILE A 187 3.52 18.19 -13.92
C ILE A 187 2.73 19.07 -12.94
N PRO A 188 3.02 20.39 -12.84
CA PRO A 188 2.29 21.29 -11.95
C PRO A 188 0.78 21.24 -12.15
N PHE A 189 0.03 21.01 -11.08
CA PHE A 189 -1.43 20.85 -11.12
C PHE A 189 -2.14 21.77 -10.10
N LYS A 190 -3.43 22.02 -10.34
CA LYS A 190 -4.30 22.68 -9.37
C LYS A 190 -4.98 21.62 -8.51
N ILE A 191 -5.01 21.86 -7.20
CA ILE A 191 -5.72 20.96 -6.29
C ILE A 191 -7.22 21.01 -6.57
N GLY A 192 -7.87 19.85 -6.57
CA GLY A 192 -9.31 19.76 -6.76
C GLY A 192 -10.14 20.13 -5.52
N LYS A 193 -11.46 19.95 -5.63
CA LYS A 193 -12.44 20.40 -4.62
C LYS A 193 -12.34 19.63 -3.31
N ASN A 194 -11.97 18.35 -3.37
CA ASN A 194 -11.80 17.48 -2.21
C ASN A 194 -10.53 17.82 -1.42
N ARG A 195 -9.61 18.61 -2.00
CA ARG A 195 -8.34 19.02 -1.37
C ARG A 195 -7.52 17.84 -0.85
N GLN A 196 -7.63 16.73 -1.56
CA GLN A 196 -6.99 15.47 -1.24
C GLN A 196 -6.40 14.91 -2.53
N ILE A 197 -5.20 14.36 -2.42
CA ILE A 197 -4.54 13.66 -3.52
C ILE A 197 -4.34 12.21 -3.13
N ALA A 198 -4.25 11.35 -4.14
CA ALA A 198 -3.85 9.96 -3.98
C ALA A 198 -2.75 9.65 -4.98
N VAL A 199 -1.70 9.01 -4.50
CA VAL A 199 -0.55 8.59 -5.30
C VAL A 199 -0.42 7.09 -5.16
N LYS A 200 -0.52 6.40 -6.29
CA LYS A 200 -0.34 4.96 -6.40
C LYS A 200 0.96 4.68 -7.12
N ILE A 201 1.73 3.76 -6.61
CA ILE A 201 2.92 3.22 -7.29
C ILE A 201 2.69 1.75 -7.62
N ILE A 202 3.34 1.31 -8.69
CA ILE A 202 3.47 -0.10 -9.08
C ILE A 202 4.96 -0.32 -9.31
N ASP A 203 5.55 -1.27 -8.58
CA ASP A 203 6.97 -1.57 -8.71
C ASP A 203 7.28 -2.46 -9.93
N ASP A 204 8.56 -2.73 -10.14
CA ASP A 204 9.08 -3.59 -11.21
C ASP A 204 8.63 -5.06 -11.13
N ARG A 205 8.02 -5.47 -10.01
CA ARG A 205 7.44 -6.81 -9.76
C ARG A 205 5.93 -6.82 -9.89
N GLY A 206 5.30 -5.66 -10.11
CA GLY A 206 3.84 -5.51 -10.21
C GLY A 206 3.13 -5.36 -8.86
N ILE A 207 3.86 -5.07 -7.78
CA ILE A 207 3.28 -4.83 -6.46
C ILE A 207 2.81 -3.40 -6.37
N GLU A 208 1.58 -3.21 -5.90
CA GLU A 208 0.95 -1.91 -5.78
C GLU A 208 1.03 -1.34 -4.37
N SER A 209 1.24 -0.03 -4.24
CA SER A 209 1.13 0.69 -2.96
C SER A 209 0.48 2.06 -3.17
N LEU A 210 -0.37 2.47 -2.23
CA LEU A 210 -1.15 3.70 -2.30
C LEU A 210 -0.88 4.58 -1.08
N ARG A 211 -0.70 5.88 -1.32
CA ARG A 211 -0.67 6.90 -0.27
C ARG A 211 -1.63 8.03 -0.58
N VAL A 212 -2.45 8.38 0.40
CA VAL A 212 -3.44 9.46 0.31
C VAL A 212 -3.01 10.60 1.22
N LEU A 213 -3.01 11.82 0.69
CA LEU A 213 -2.51 13.02 1.37
C LEU A 213 -3.55 14.14 1.27
N LYS A 214 -3.81 14.85 2.38
CA LYS A 214 -4.58 16.10 2.36
C LYS A 214 -3.66 17.27 2.01
N VAL A 215 -4.17 18.24 1.28
CA VAL A 215 -3.41 19.40 0.78
C VAL A 215 -4.06 20.70 1.24
N ASP A 216 -3.26 21.54 1.91
CA ASP A 216 -3.60 22.87 2.43
C ASP A 216 -3.40 24.01 1.42
#